data_AF-X6LPJ2-F1
#
_entry.id   AF-X6LPJ2-F1
#
_cell.length_a   1.000
_cell.length_b   1.000
_cell.length_c   1.000
_cell.angle_alpha   90.00
_cell.angle_beta   90.00
_cell.angle_gamma   90.00
#
_symmetry.space_group_name_H-M   'P 1'
#
loop_
_entity.id
_entity.type
_entity.pdbx_description
1 polymer ?
#
loop_
_entity_poly.entity_id
_entity_poly.type
_entity_poly.pdbx_seq_one_letter_code
_entity_poly.pdbx_strand_id
1 'polypeptide(L)'
;MVPYKHTIGIERNSLPKSGPFQDNIISLKKINLIHYLQVKLTRNNYLQKLLHELIKNGYLNDLISKKILSTGKDVVKQQMNYNEQNSNELILNDLILIILNELKILYHDDIHKQMGYTLQLWDICAILLYCGKSCNVQFSYDQIKFRHHNWHYLDFNLYNAIDILHLHERREKSEMELYCD
;
A
#
# COMPACT_ATOMS: atom_id res chain seq x y z
N MET A 1 -6.23 -25.45 5.29
CA MET A 1 -7.51 -25.27 4.59
C MET A 1 -8.20 -24.04 5.18
N VAL A 2 -8.23 -22.89 4.48
CA VAL A 2 -8.81 -21.64 5.01
C VAL A 2 -10.34 -21.64 4.86
N PRO A 3 -11.13 -21.27 5.89
CA PRO A 3 -12.59 -21.21 5.83
C PRO A 3 -13.12 -20.18 4.81
N TYR A 4 -14.18 -20.55 4.08
CA TYR A 4 -14.81 -19.77 2.98
C TYR A 4 -15.39 -18.40 3.40
N LYS A 5 -15.51 -18.12 4.70
CA LYS A 5 -16.05 -16.86 5.22
C LYS A 5 -15.20 -15.62 4.92
N HIS A 6 -13.99 -15.77 4.35
CA HIS A 6 -13.04 -14.68 4.15
C HIS A 6 -12.55 -14.51 2.70
N THR A 7 -13.16 -15.20 1.73
CA THR A 7 -12.88 -14.98 0.30
C THR A 7 -13.72 -13.83 -0.25
N ILE A 8 -13.08 -12.87 -0.91
CA ILE A 8 -13.74 -11.70 -1.52
C ILE A 8 -14.44 -12.17 -2.79
N GLY A 9 -15.72 -12.52 -2.67
CA GLY A 9 -16.58 -12.78 -3.83
C GLY A 9 -16.87 -11.49 -4.60
N ILE A 10 -16.99 -11.59 -5.92
CA ILE A 10 -17.22 -10.47 -6.86
C ILE A 10 -18.67 -9.95 -6.84
N GLU A 11 -19.58 -10.57 -6.07
CA GLU A 11 -20.95 -10.12 -5.89
C GLU A 11 -21.04 -8.82 -5.05
N ARG A 12 -20.81 -7.67 -5.69
CA ARG A 12 -20.91 -6.32 -5.10
C ARG A 12 -22.33 -5.74 -5.17
N ASN A 13 -23.37 -6.52 -4.88
CA ASN A 13 -24.75 -5.99 -4.91
C ASN A 13 -25.23 -5.45 -3.55
N SER A 14 -24.46 -5.64 -2.48
CA SER A 14 -24.82 -5.14 -1.16
C SER A 14 -23.60 -4.81 -0.30
N LEU A 15 -22.78 -3.86 -0.75
CA LEU A 15 -21.85 -3.22 0.18
C LEU A 15 -22.65 -2.24 1.07
N PRO A 16 -22.61 -2.37 2.41
CA PRO A 16 -23.17 -1.36 3.28
C PRO A 16 -22.48 -0.03 2.97
N LYS A 17 -23.26 1.04 2.79
CA LYS A 17 -22.74 2.40 2.64
C LYS A 17 -21.74 2.62 3.78
N SER A 18 -20.48 2.89 3.43
CA SER A 18 -19.40 3.15 4.37
C SER A 18 -19.87 4.17 5.41
N GLY A 19 -20.17 3.68 6.62
CA GLY A 19 -20.41 4.55 7.76
C GLY A 19 -19.15 5.37 8.03
N PRO A 20 -19.27 6.55 8.66
CA PRO A 20 -18.09 7.29 9.12
C PRO A 20 -17.26 6.35 10.00
N PHE A 21 -15.99 6.16 9.63
CA PHE A 21 -15.00 5.45 10.44
C PHE A 21 -14.99 6.10 11.83
N GLN A 22 -15.63 5.45 12.80
CA GLN A 22 -15.58 5.89 14.18
C GLN A 22 -14.25 5.42 14.77
N ASP A 23 -13.41 6.40 15.09
CA ASP A 23 -12.15 6.28 15.81
C ASP A 23 -12.36 5.75 17.23
N ASN A 24 -12.70 4.47 17.37
CA ASN A 24 -12.46 3.76 18.62
C ASN A 24 -11.05 3.18 18.57
N ILE A 25 -10.08 4.08 18.80
CA ILE A 25 -8.68 3.77 19.04
C ILE A 25 -8.61 2.96 20.34
N ILE A 26 -8.78 1.64 20.21
CA ILE A 26 -8.43 0.67 21.24
C ILE A 26 -6.97 0.95 21.61
N SER A 27 -6.70 1.12 22.91
CA SER A 27 -5.36 1.36 23.46
C SER A 27 -4.48 0.12 23.26
N LEU A 28 -4.03 -0.11 22.03
CA LEU A 28 -3.06 -1.13 21.68
C LEU A 28 -1.77 -0.82 22.42
N LYS A 29 -1.35 -1.76 23.26
CA LYS A 29 -0.06 -1.86 23.95
C LYS A 29 1.06 -1.25 23.08
N LYS A 30 1.37 0.01 23.37
CA LYS A 30 1.79 1.01 22.37
C LYS A 30 3.30 1.09 22.13
N ILE A 31 4.13 0.27 22.76
CA ILE A 31 5.57 0.55 22.85
C ILE A 31 6.46 -0.57 22.29
N ASN A 32 6.10 -1.85 22.47
CA ASN A 32 6.98 -2.94 22.02
C ASN A 32 6.83 -3.31 20.52
N LEU A 33 5.68 -3.03 19.91
CA LEU A 33 5.47 -3.27 18.48
C LEU A 33 6.22 -2.26 17.59
N ILE A 34 6.37 -1.02 18.06
CA ILE A 34 7.07 0.05 17.35
C ILE A 34 8.54 -0.31 17.15
N HIS A 35 9.19 -0.84 18.19
CA HIS A 35 10.60 -1.17 18.14
C HIS A 35 10.90 -2.37 17.23
N TYR A 36 10.06 -3.41 17.26
CA TYR A 36 10.24 -4.58 16.39
C TYR A 36 10.05 -4.25 14.91
N LEU A 37 9.09 -3.39 14.57
CA LEU A 37 8.86 -2.95 13.19
C LEU A 37 9.98 -2.02 12.70
N GLN A 38 10.49 -1.12 13.54
CA GLN A 38 11.65 -0.27 13.18
C GLN A 38 12.91 -1.10 12.85
N VAL A 39 13.17 -2.16 13.61
CA VAL A 39 14.33 -3.05 13.40
C VAL A 39 14.15 -3.98 12.18
N LYS A 40 12.92 -4.34 11.80
CA LYS A 40 12.66 -5.18 10.61
C LYS A 40 12.55 -4.35 9.33
N LEU A 41 12.00 -3.14 9.38
CA LEU A 41 11.96 -2.21 8.23
C LEU A 41 13.36 -1.81 7.76
N THR A 42 14.32 -1.69 8.68
CA THR A 42 15.71 -1.32 8.36
C THR A 42 16.46 -2.34 7.51
N ARG A 43 15.94 -3.58 7.35
CA ARG A 43 16.58 -4.62 6.52
C ARG A 43 16.06 -4.71 5.09
N ASN A 44 14.87 -4.20 4.77
CA ASN A 44 14.29 -4.29 3.42
C ASN A 44 13.87 -2.91 2.89
N ASN A 45 14.70 -2.35 2.00
CA ASN A 45 14.55 -1.02 1.44
C ASN A 45 13.47 -0.88 0.35
N TYR A 46 12.69 -1.93 0.04
CA TYR A 46 11.68 -1.87 -1.03
C TYR A 46 10.58 -0.85 -0.76
N LEU A 47 10.05 -0.79 0.46
CA LEU A 47 9.05 0.22 0.82
C LEU A 47 9.63 1.64 0.72
N GLN A 48 10.87 1.81 1.16
CA GLN A 48 11.57 3.09 1.11
C GLN A 48 11.81 3.55 -0.34
N LYS A 49 12.25 2.64 -1.20
CA LYS A 49 12.42 2.85 -2.65
C LYS A 49 11.11 3.17 -3.36
N LEU A 50 10.02 2.47 -3.03
CA LEU A 50 8.69 2.72 -3.55
C LEU A 50 8.19 4.13 -3.21
N LEU A 51 8.30 4.53 -1.93
CA LEU A 51 7.87 5.86 -1.50
C LEU A 51 8.78 6.96 -2.05
N HIS A 52 10.09 6.69 -2.18
CA HIS A 52 11.03 7.59 -2.83
C HIS A 52 10.67 7.85 -4.30
N GLU A 53 10.35 6.78 -5.05
CA GLU A 53 9.91 6.87 -6.45
C GLU A 53 8.67 7.76 -6.61
N LEU A 54 7.68 7.61 -5.72
CA LEU A 54 6.49 8.47 -5.74
C LEU A 54 6.81 9.94 -5.46
N ILE A 55 7.68 10.22 -4.49
CA ILE A 55 8.09 11.60 -4.19
C ILE A 55 8.83 12.20 -5.39
N LYS A 56 9.71 11.42 -6.02
CA LYS A 56 10.45 11.81 -7.23
C LYS A 56 9.49 12.13 -8.38
N ASN A 57 8.44 11.35 -8.55
CA ASN A 57 7.41 11.56 -9.58
C ASN A 57 6.37 12.64 -9.23
N GLY A 58 6.55 13.36 -8.11
CA GLY A 58 5.69 14.50 -7.74
C GLY A 58 4.46 14.15 -6.91
N TYR A 59 4.33 12.90 -6.45
CA TYR A 59 3.16 12.38 -5.71
C TYR A 59 3.31 12.44 -4.19
N LEU A 60 4.12 13.35 -3.66
CA LEU A 60 4.23 13.58 -2.21
C LEU A 60 2.86 13.84 -1.55
N ASN A 61 1.96 14.52 -2.27
CA ASN A 61 0.61 14.84 -1.78
C ASN A 61 -0.24 13.60 -1.48
N ASP A 62 0.01 12.48 -2.15
CA ASP A 62 -0.70 11.21 -1.89
C ASP A 62 -0.22 10.53 -0.61
N LEU A 63 0.95 10.93 -0.09
CA LEU A 63 1.61 10.29 1.04
C LEU A 63 1.40 11.01 2.37
N ILE A 64 1.04 12.30 2.35
CA ILE A 64 0.98 13.19 3.53
C ILE A 64 -0.40 13.83 3.70
N SER A 65 -0.70 14.40 4.88
CA SER A 65 -1.92 15.20 5.05
C SER A 65 -1.81 16.59 4.42
N LYS A 66 -2.98 17.15 4.07
CA LYS A 66 -3.13 18.57 3.70
C LYS A 66 -2.58 19.53 4.77
N LYS A 67 -2.66 19.17 6.06
CA LYS A 67 -2.14 19.96 7.17
C LYS A 67 -0.60 20.05 7.16
N ILE A 68 0.07 18.96 6.81
CA ILE A 68 1.54 18.95 6.71
C ILE A 68 1.96 19.67 5.42
N LEU A 69 1.20 19.48 4.34
CA LEU A 69 1.46 20.12 3.05
C LEU A 69 1.45 21.66 3.12
N SER A 70 0.66 22.27 4.01
CA SER A 70 0.63 23.73 4.19
C SER A 70 1.93 24.32 4.74
N THR A 71 2.81 23.48 5.30
CA THR A 71 4.15 23.90 5.77
C THR A 71 5.14 24.05 4.60
N GLY A 72 4.78 23.57 3.40
CA GLY A 72 5.59 23.65 2.19
C GLY A 72 6.29 22.31 1.88
N LYS A 73 6.28 21.93 0.58
CA LYS A 73 6.81 20.64 0.12
C LYS A 73 8.30 20.45 0.44
N ASP A 74 9.09 21.52 0.35
CA ASP A 74 10.54 21.44 0.56
C ASP A 74 10.89 21.22 2.03
N VAL A 75 10.15 21.84 2.96
CA VAL A 75 10.30 21.61 4.40
C VAL A 75 9.99 20.15 4.74
N VAL A 76 8.92 19.61 4.15
CA VAL A 76 8.54 18.20 4.36
C VAL A 76 9.61 17.25 3.80
N LYS A 77 10.15 17.52 2.60
CA LYS A 77 11.25 16.75 2.02
C LYS A 77 12.50 16.77 2.90
N GLN A 78 12.86 17.92 3.47
CA GLN A 78 13.99 18.04 4.40
C GLN A 78 13.76 17.23 5.68
N GLN A 79 12.55 17.27 6.26
CA GLN A 79 12.22 16.49 7.46
C GLN A 79 12.32 14.97 7.27
N MET A 80 12.13 14.49 6.04
CA MET A 80 12.26 13.08 5.68
C MET A 80 13.66 12.72 5.17
N ASN A 81 14.62 13.64 5.19
CA ASN A 81 15.95 13.46 4.60
C ASN A 81 15.88 12.96 3.14
N TYR A 82 14.99 13.57 2.33
CA TYR A 82 14.81 13.18 0.94
C TYR A 82 16.04 13.60 0.11
N ASN A 83 16.73 12.60 -0.44
CA ASN A 83 17.81 12.76 -1.40
C ASN A 83 17.37 12.19 -2.75
N GLU A 84 17.28 13.02 -3.79
CA GLU A 84 16.79 12.60 -5.11
C GLU A 84 17.61 11.46 -5.75
N GLN A 85 18.89 11.37 -5.43
CA GLN A 85 19.80 10.37 -5.99
C GLN A 85 19.93 9.11 -5.14
N ASN A 86 19.58 9.18 -3.85
CA ASN A 86 19.73 8.06 -2.93
C ASN A 86 18.43 7.76 -2.17
N SER A 87 17.74 6.71 -2.61
CA SER A 87 16.51 6.25 -1.96
C SER A 87 16.72 5.67 -0.56
N ASN A 88 17.93 5.21 -0.22
CA ASN A 88 18.22 4.62 1.10
C ASN A 88 18.36 5.67 2.22
N GLU A 89 18.40 6.96 1.89
CA GLU A 89 18.46 8.05 2.87
C GLU A 89 17.09 8.51 3.37
N LEU A 90 16.01 8.12 2.67
CA LEU A 90 14.65 8.55 2.99
C LEU A 90 14.20 8.00 4.36
N ILE A 91 13.93 8.88 5.32
CA ILE A 91 13.44 8.49 6.64
C ILE A 91 11.93 8.23 6.58
N LEU A 92 11.54 7.00 6.89
CA LEU A 92 10.14 6.59 6.97
C LEU A 92 9.54 6.97 8.34
N ASN A 93 8.94 8.17 8.40
CA ASN A 93 8.28 8.70 9.59
C ASN A 93 6.76 8.70 9.41
N ASP A 94 6.04 7.96 10.25
CA ASP A 94 4.59 7.79 10.21
C ASP A 94 3.80 9.01 10.73
N LEU A 95 4.46 9.95 11.41
CA LEU A 95 3.90 11.27 11.71
C LEU A 95 3.81 12.16 10.48
N ILE A 96 4.69 11.93 9.49
CA ILE A 96 4.76 12.71 8.25
C ILE A 96 4.02 11.98 7.13
N LEU A 97 4.39 10.72 6.89
CA LEU A 97 3.86 9.84 5.86
C LEU A 97 2.65 9.08 6.40
N ILE A 98 1.47 9.67 6.29
CA ILE A 98 0.21 9.11 6.79
C ILE A 98 -0.13 7.77 6.14
N ILE A 99 0.33 7.55 4.90
CA ILE A 99 0.20 6.26 4.23
C ILE A 99 0.80 5.11 5.05
N LEU A 100 1.83 5.36 5.86
CA LEU A 100 2.41 4.34 6.74
C LEU A 100 1.44 3.92 7.86
N ASN A 101 0.57 4.82 8.33
CA ASN A 101 -0.45 4.48 9.31
C ASN A 101 -1.56 3.62 8.66
N GLU A 102 -2.03 4.02 7.47
CA GLU A 102 -2.99 3.23 6.68
C GLU A 102 -2.43 1.81 6.44
N LEU A 103 -1.16 1.74 6.04
CA LEU A 103 -0.47 0.48 5.78
C LEU A 103 -0.35 -0.40 7.03
N LYS A 104 0.00 0.19 8.19
CA LYS A 104 0.07 -0.55 9.47
C LYS A 104 -1.28 -1.12 9.87
N ILE A 105 -2.35 -0.35 9.72
CA ILE A 105 -3.71 -0.79 10.02
C ILE A 105 -4.06 -2.00 9.13
N LEU A 106 -3.86 -1.88 7.81
CA LEU A 106 -4.18 -2.95 6.86
C LEU A 106 -3.32 -4.20 7.05
N TYR A 107 -2.03 -4.03 7.30
CA TYR A 107 -1.13 -5.16 7.53
C TYR A 107 -1.51 -5.98 8.77
N HIS A 108 -2.03 -5.31 9.81
CA HIS A 108 -2.48 -5.94 11.04
C HIS A 108 -3.97 -6.24 11.08
N ASP A 109 -4.72 -5.94 10.02
CA ASP A 109 -6.14 -6.22 9.92
C ASP A 109 -6.40 -7.73 9.98
N ASP A 110 -7.46 -8.13 10.66
CA ASP A 110 -7.78 -9.55 10.83
C ASP A 110 -8.14 -10.22 9.49
N ILE A 111 -8.64 -9.47 8.51
CA ILE A 111 -8.87 -9.97 7.16
C ILE A 111 -7.53 -10.40 6.54
N HIS A 112 -6.49 -9.55 6.59
CA HIS A 112 -5.17 -9.90 6.05
C HIS A 112 -4.58 -11.11 6.78
N LYS A 113 -4.74 -11.21 8.10
CA LYS A 113 -4.31 -12.40 8.87
C LYS A 113 -5.06 -13.67 8.44
N GLN A 114 -6.33 -13.55 8.11
CA GLN A 114 -7.21 -14.66 7.75
C GLN A 114 -7.05 -15.10 6.29
N MET A 115 -6.37 -14.33 5.43
CA MET A 115 -6.09 -14.73 4.04
C MET A 115 -5.30 -16.05 3.95
N GLY A 116 -4.51 -16.40 4.97
CA GLY A 116 -3.74 -17.64 5.00
C GLY A 116 -2.47 -17.62 4.15
N TYR A 117 -2.13 -16.45 3.61
CA TYR A 117 -0.87 -16.10 2.95
C TYR A 117 -0.53 -14.64 3.30
N THR A 118 0.75 -14.29 3.21
CA THR A 118 1.25 -13.00 3.69
C THR A 118 1.65 -12.10 2.53
N LEU A 119 0.93 -10.99 2.35
CA LEU A 119 1.45 -9.86 1.58
C LEU A 119 2.46 -9.10 2.44
N GLN A 120 3.58 -8.70 1.84
CA GLN A 120 4.56 -7.86 2.53
C GLN A 120 4.05 -6.41 2.58
N LEU A 121 4.66 -5.59 3.43
CA LEU A 121 4.28 -4.17 3.58
C LEU A 121 4.34 -3.40 2.25
N TRP A 122 5.33 -3.66 1.41
CA TRP A 122 5.42 -2.99 0.10
C TRP A 122 4.38 -3.47 -0.91
N ASP A 123 3.95 -4.74 -0.83
CA ASP A 123 2.89 -5.29 -1.69
C ASP A 123 1.54 -4.61 -1.36
N ILE A 124 1.20 -4.54 -0.07
CA ILE A 124 -0.02 -3.84 0.39
C ILE A 124 0.08 -2.35 0.04
N CYS A 125 1.25 -1.73 0.20
CA CYS A 125 1.46 -0.33 -0.15
C CYS A 125 1.24 -0.09 -1.65
N ALA A 126 1.77 -0.95 -2.54
CA ALA A 126 1.57 -0.84 -3.97
C ALA A 126 0.09 -0.96 -4.36
N ILE A 127 -0.65 -1.91 -3.77
CA ILE A 127 -2.11 -2.04 -3.97
C ILE A 127 -2.84 -0.77 -3.50
N LEU A 128 -2.51 -0.24 -2.32
CA LEU A 128 -3.09 0.98 -1.78
C LEU A 128 -2.88 2.18 -2.71
N LEU A 129 -1.67 2.33 -3.23
CA LEU A 129 -1.30 3.40 -4.15
C LEU A 129 -2.08 3.29 -5.47
N TYR A 130 -2.15 2.08 -6.03
CA TYR A 130 -2.85 1.82 -7.28
C TYR A 130 -4.38 2.00 -7.17
N CYS A 131 -4.98 1.54 -6.07
CA CYS A 131 -6.44 1.56 -5.91
C CYS A 131 -6.97 2.86 -5.31
N GLY A 132 -6.19 3.55 -4.47
CA GLY A 132 -6.71 4.58 -3.57
C GLY A 132 -6.09 5.98 -3.73
N LYS A 133 -5.04 6.14 -4.55
CA LYS A 133 -4.28 7.40 -4.64
C LYS A 133 -4.22 7.93 -6.07
N SER A 134 -3.97 9.22 -6.22
CA SER A 134 -4.04 9.91 -7.51
C SER A 134 -2.89 9.55 -8.47
N CYS A 135 -1.78 9.02 -7.95
CA CYS A 135 -0.66 8.51 -8.74
C CYS A 135 -1.04 7.42 -9.75
N ASN A 136 -2.12 6.67 -9.50
CA ASN A 136 -2.55 5.56 -10.36
C ASN A 136 -2.92 6.00 -11.78
N VAL A 137 -3.43 7.22 -11.96
CA VAL A 137 -3.84 7.77 -13.27
C VAL A 137 -2.61 7.92 -14.15
N GLN A 138 -1.57 8.57 -13.62
CA GLN A 138 -0.32 8.79 -14.36
C GLN A 138 0.48 7.51 -14.52
N PHE A 139 0.53 6.67 -13.48
CA PHE A 139 1.09 5.32 -13.57
C PHE A 139 0.48 4.56 -14.75
N SER A 140 -0.85 4.44 -14.81
CA SER A 140 -1.55 3.71 -15.88
C SER A 140 -1.29 4.33 -17.25
N TYR A 141 -1.28 5.66 -17.34
CA TYR A 141 -0.97 6.36 -18.58
C TYR A 141 0.45 6.09 -19.07
N ASP A 142 1.43 6.10 -18.18
CA ASP A 142 2.82 5.81 -18.49
C ASP A 142 3.03 4.34 -18.87
N GLN A 143 2.31 3.41 -18.24
CA GLN A 143 2.31 1.99 -18.62
C GLN A 143 1.84 1.78 -20.07
N ILE A 144 0.73 2.42 -20.48
CA ILE A 144 0.23 2.37 -21.87
C ILE A 144 1.25 2.95 -22.86
N LYS A 145 2.02 3.95 -22.43
CA LYS A 145 3.07 4.58 -23.25
C LYS A 145 4.43 3.88 -23.17
N PHE A 146 4.52 2.71 -22.56
CA PHE A 146 5.76 1.96 -22.37
C PHE A 146 6.84 2.73 -21.58
N ARG A 147 6.42 3.60 -20.66
CA ARG A 147 7.30 4.40 -19.78
C ARG A 147 7.47 3.75 -18.40
N HIS A 148 7.61 2.43 -18.37
CA HIS A 148 7.69 1.62 -17.16
C HIS A 148 8.85 2.04 -16.23
N HIS A 149 9.95 2.55 -16.80
CA HIS A 149 11.13 2.98 -16.05
C HIS A 149 10.86 4.12 -15.05
N ASN A 150 9.78 4.88 -15.22
CA ASN A 150 9.36 5.90 -14.25
C ASN A 150 8.79 5.29 -12.97
N TRP A 151 8.32 4.05 -13.03
CA TRP A 151 7.49 3.41 -12.02
C TRP A 151 8.01 2.01 -11.66
N HIS A 152 9.32 1.84 -11.69
CA HIS A 152 9.97 0.54 -11.54
C HIS A 152 9.54 -0.18 -10.26
N TYR A 153 9.53 0.52 -9.12
CA TYR A 153 9.19 -0.08 -7.83
C TYR A 153 7.69 -0.26 -7.67
N LEU A 154 6.87 0.70 -8.12
CA LEU A 154 5.42 0.55 -8.06
C LEU A 154 4.95 -0.62 -8.93
N ASP A 155 5.45 -0.71 -10.16
CA ASP A 155 5.12 -1.79 -11.11
C ASP A 155 5.56 -3.15 -10.58
N PHE A 156 6.82 -3.28 -10.14
CA PHE A 156 7.34 -4.54 -9.61
C PHE A 156 6.58 -5.03 -8.38
N ASN A 157 6.33 -4.15 -7.40
CA ASN A 157 5.62 -4.53 -6.18
C ASN A 157 4.14 -4.83 -6.46
N LEU A 158 3.50 -4.10 -7.38
CA LEU A 158 2.12 -4.35 -7.76
C LEU A 158 1.99 -5.69 -8.49
N TYR A 159 2.91 -5.98 -9.42
CA TYR A 159 2.99 -7.27 -10.10
C TYR A 159 3.14 -8.42 -9.08
N ASN A 160 4.10 -8.33 -8.15
CA ASN A 160 4.30 -9.36 -7.13
C ASN A 160 3.04 -9.54 -6.26
N ALA A 161 2.40 -8.45 -5.87
CA ALA A 161 1.19 -8.51 -5.07
C ALA A 161 0.04 -9.21 -5.82
N ILE A 162 -0.15 -8.88 -7.10
CA ILE A 162 -1.14 -9.52 -7.98
C ILE A 162 -0.82 -10.99 -8.18
N ASP A 163 0.44 -11.36 -8.38
CA ASP A 163 0.86 -12.74 -8.55
C ASP A 163 0.57 -13.60 -7.30
N ILE A 164 0.92 -13.09 -6.11
CA ILE A 164 0.60 -13.75 -4.83
C ILE A 164 -0.92 -13.91 -4.67
N LEU A 165 -1.68 -12.84 -4.91
CA LEU A 165 -3.14 -12.88 -4.82
C LEU A 165 -3.71 -13.90 -5.81
N HIS A 166 -3.21 -13.91 -7.04
CA HIS A 166 -3.66 -14.81 -8.09
C HIS A 166 -3.39 -16.28 -7.72
N LEU A 167 -2.22 -16.58 -7.16
CA LEU A 167 -1.82 -17.94 -6.76
C LEU A 167 -2.70 -18.49 -5.63
N HIS A 168 -3.30 -17.62 -4.83
CA HIS A 168 -4.17 -17.99 -3.71
C HIS A 168 -5.67 -17.74 -3.98
N GLU A 169 -6.01 -17.11 -5.10
CA GLU A 169 -7.37 -17.00 -5.59
C GLU A 169 -7.82 -18.36 -6.14
N ARG A 170 -8.77 -19.00 -5.46
CA ARG A 170 -9.31 -20.31 -5.86
C ARG A 170 -10.24 -20.17 -7.06
N ARG A 171 -9.67 -19.86 -8.22
CA ARG A 171 -10.42 -19.69 -9.48
C ARG A 171 -11.17 -20.94 -9.88
N GLU A 172 -10.66 -22.13 -9.52
CA GLU A 172 -11.34 -23.41 -9.78
C GLU A 172 -12.65 -23.60 -9.01
N LYS A 173 -12.96 -22.75 -8.03
CA LYS A 173 -14.24 -22.77 -7.28
C LYS A 173 -15.20 -21.66 -7.68
N SER A 174 -14.79 -20.81 -8.62
CA SER A 174 -15.65 -19.80 -9.22
C SER A 174 -16.48 -20.51 -10.30
N GLU A 175 -17.80 -20.56 -10.16
CA GLU A 175 -18.75 -20.97 -11.23
C GLU A 175 -18.77 -19.92 -12.35
N MET A 176 -17.60 -19.56 -12.87
CA MET A 176 -17.49 -18.60 -13.97
C MET A 176 -17.39 -19.40 -15.26
N GLU A 177 -18.51 -19.50 -15.97
CA GLU A 177 -18.53 -19.96 -17.37
C GLU A 177 -17.72 -18.96 -18.21
N LEU A 178 -16.52 -19.37 -18.63
CA LEU A 178 -15.62 -18.55 -19.46
C LEU A 178 -16.07 -18.48 -20.92
N TYR A 179 -16.89 -19.43 -21.35
CA TYR A 179 -17.44 -19.51 -22.68
C TYR A 179 -18.95 -19.69 -22.55
N CYS A 180 -19.72 -18.88 -23.27
CA CYS A 180 -21.14 -19.16 -23.49
C CYS A 180 -21.23 -20.30 -24.52
N ASP A 181 -22.09 -21.28 -24.23
CA ASP A 181 -22.48 -22.32 -25.19
C ASP A 181 -23.24 -21.76 -26.40
#